data_AF-A0A9D5NIR9-F1
#
_entry.id   AF-A0A9D5NIR9-F1
#
_cell.length_a   1.000
_cell.length_b   1.000
_cell.length_c   1.000
_cell.angle_alpha   90.00
_cell.angle_beta   90.00
_cell.angle_gamma   90.00
#
_symmetry.space_group_name_H-M   'P 1'
#
loop_
_entity.id
_entity.type
_entity.pdbx_description
1 polymer ?
#
loop_
_entity_poly.entity_id
_entity_poly.type
_entity_poly.pdbx_seq_one_letter_code
_entity_poly.pdbx_strand_id
1 'polypeptide(L)'
;MNKIQEEKTVEQHRKEAFVEYARTTNELKKERKKKQLIMVIIIVLVIVIIKIFFGTIELYNIFGASPSKARYYNVTVNNKQVAVSYISTHKIPIIPFLVNFNSVYLGSSLVDENDVGSYYADDSKEYIIDVNSYSCYYQDIQTECKNNQQEMKKNNDEKYSLLTITRITNPHEVVYQGNMVEDIAPFITKKGQYHVEITAKHGLVETKMYFNFENY
;
A
#
# COMPACT_ATOMS: atom_id res chain seq x y z
N MET A 1 -34.99 -49.28 -58.18
CA MET A 1 -34.73 -49.76 -56.81
C MET A 1 -33.35 -49.33 -56.30
N ASN A 2 -32.32 -49.21 -57.14
CA ASN A 2 -30.96 -48.79 -56.74
C ASN A 2 -30.81 -47.35 -56.17
N LYS A 3 -31.51 -46.35 -56.73
CA LYS A 3 -31.31 -44.94 -56.36
C LYS A 3 -31.70 -44.59 -54.91
N ILE A 4 -32.76 -45.22 -54.40
CA ILE A 4 -33.22 -45.02 -53.01
C ILE A 4 -32.24 -45.65 -52.01
N GLN A 5 -31.58 -46.75 -52.41
CA GLN A 5 -30.59 -47.43 -51.59
C GLN A 5 -29.28 -46.65 -51.55
N GLU A 6 -28.87 -46.05 -52.68
CA GLU A 6 -27.73 -45.11 -52.75
C GLU A 6 -27.96 -43.85 -51.91
N GLU A 7 -29.12 -43.20 -51.98
CA GLU A 7 -29.42 -42.00 -51.17
C GLU A 7 -29.40 -42.28 -49.67
N LYS A 8 -29.96 -43.42 -49.23
CA LYS A 8 -29.89 -43.84 -47.82
C LYS A 8 -28.45 -44.10 -47.37
N THR A 9 -27.62 -44.66 -48.25
CA THR A 9 -26.20 -44.95 -47.95
C THR A 9 -25.39 -43.66 -47.84
N VAL A 10 -25.65 -42.69 -48.73
CA VAL A 10 -25.02 -41.36 -48.69
C VAL A 10 -25.45 -40.57 -47.45
N GLU A 11 -26.73 -40.61 -47.06
CA GLU A 11 -27.21 -39.94 -45.84
C GLU A 11 -26.62 -40.57 -44.58
N GLN A 12 -26.49 -41.89 -44.53
CA GLN A 12 -25.86 -42.59 -43.42
C GLN A 12 -24.37 -42.23 -43.30
N HIS A 13 -23.61 -42.25 -44.39
CA HIS A 13 -22.21 -41.83 -44.38
C HIS A 13 -22.03 -40.35 -43.97
N ARG A 14 -22.97 -39.47 -44.33
CA ARG A 14 -22.95 -38.07 -43.87
C ARG A 14 -23.17 -37.96 -42.35
N LYS A 15 -24.08 -38.74 -41.78
CA LYS A 15 -24.32 -38.76 -40.33
C LYS A 15 -23.11 -39.30 -39.56
N GLU A 16 -22.53 -40.40 -40.05
CA GLU A 16 -21.31 -40.99 -39.47
C GLU A 16 -20.15 -40.00 -39.51
N ALA A 17 -19.91 -39.35 -40.65
CA ALA A 17 -18.88 -38.32 -40.79
C ALA A 17 -19.11 -37.12 -39.85
N PHE A 18 -20.36 -36.71 -39.64
CA PHE A 18 -20.69 -35.62 -38.72
C PHE A 18 -20.43 -35.98 -37.25
N VAL A 19 -20.79 -37.21 -36.85
CA VAL A 19 -20.53 -37.73 -35.49
C VAL A 19 -19.03 -37.87 -35.25
N GLU A 20 -18.28 -38.38 -36.22
CA GLU A 20 -16.83 -38.50 -36.14
C GLU A 20 -16.16 -37.12 -36.05
N TYR A 21 -16.60 -36.15 -36.87
CA TYR A 21 -16.14 -34.77 -36.78
C TYR A 21 -16.42 -34.15 -35.40
N ALA A 22 -17.63 -34.33 -34.86
CA ALA A 22 -17.99 -33.83 -33.53
C ALA A 22 -17.16 -34.47 -32.41
N ARG A 23 -16.84 -35.77 -32.54
CA ARG A 23 -15.98 -36.48 -31.59
C ARG A 23 -14.54 -35.96 -31.64
N THR A 24 -13.95 -35.89 -32.83
CA THR A 24 -12.57 -35.43 -33.04
C THR A 24 -12.41 -33.98 -32.60
N THR A 25 -13.38 -33.10 -32.88
CA THR A 25 -13.34 -31.71 -32.40
C THR A 25 -13.44 -31.60 -30.88
N ASN A 26 -14.24 -32.45 -30.23
CA ASN A 26 -14.32 -32.50 -28.77
C ASN A 26 -13.05 -33.05 -28.13
N GLU A 27 -12.44 -34.08 -28.70
CA GLU A 27 -11.15 -34.63 -28.27
C GLU A 27 -10.04 -33.58 -28.41
N LEU A 28 -9.95 -32.89 -29.55
CA LEU A 28 -9.01 -31.78 -29.76
C LEU A 28 -9.23 -30.62 -28.78
N LYS A 29 -10.48 -30.27 -28.47
CA LYS A 29 -10.79 -29.25 -27.45
C LYS A 29 -10.32 -29.70 -26.06
N LYS A 30 -10.52 -30.96 -25.68
CA LYS A 30 -10.04 -31.53 -24.41
C LYS A 30 -8.51 -31.49 -24.32
N GLU A 31 -7.81 -31.88 -25.38
CA GLU A 31 -6.35 -31.84 -25.44
C GLU A 31 -5.81 -30.42 -25.33
N ARG A 32 -6.40 -29.45 -26.06
CA ARG A 32 -6.03 -28.04 -25.98
C ARG A 32 -6.21 -27.49 -24.56
N LYS A 33 -7.34 -27.79 -23.91
CA LYS A 33 -7.59 -27.39 -22.51
C LYS A 33 -6.56 -28.01 -21.56
N LYS A 34 -6.19 -29.28 -21.75
CA LYS A 34 -5.13 -29.94 -20.95
C LYS A 34 -3.78 -29.25 -21.13
N LYS A 35 -3.38 -28.92 -22.36
CA LYS A 35 -2.14 -28.18 -22.64
C LYS A 35 -2.14 -26.78 -22.04
N GLN A 36 -3.25 -26.05 -22.13
CA GLN A 36 -3.41 -24.74 -21.50
C GLN A 36 -3.29 -24.84 -19.97
N LEU A 37 -3.94 -25.83 -19.35
CA LEU A 37 -3.85 -26.05 -17.91
C LEU A 37 -2.41 -26.32 -17.46
N ILE A 38 -1.68 -27.18 -18.18
CA ILE A 38 -0.27 -27.47 -17.89
C ILE A 38 0.58 -26.19 -17.99
N MET A 39 0.37 -25.39 -19.04
CA MET A 39 1.07 -24.12 -19.22
C MET A 39 0.80 -23.15 -18.05
N VAL A 40 -0.45 -23.01 -17.63
CA VAL A 40 -0.83 -22.17 -16.48
C VAL A 40 -0.15 -22.66 -15.21
N ILE A 41 -0.14 -23.98 -14.96
CA ILE A 41 0.54 -24.56 -13.78
C ILE A 41 2.03 -24.23 -13.80
N ILE A 42 2.70 -24.39 -14.95
CA ILE A 42 4.14 -24.06 -15.08
C ILE A 42 4.38 -22.58 -14.76
N ILE A 43 3.57 -21.67 -15.31
CA ILE A 43 3.71 -20.22 -15.07
C ILE A 43 3.53 -19.90 -13.58
N VAL A 44 2.50 -20.46 -12.94
CA VAL A 44 2.27 -20.27 -11.49
C VAL A 44 3.45 -20.78 -10.66
N LEU A 45 3.99 -21.95 -11.01
CA LEU A 45 5.14 -22.55 -10.32
C LEU A 45 6.39 -21.66 -10.44
N VAL A 46 6.65 -21.11 -11.63
CA VAL A 46 7.73 -20.15 -11.85
C VAL A 46 7.53 -18.87 -11.01
N ILE A 47 6.33 -18.31 -10.97
CA ILE A 47 6.02 -17.12 -10.15
C ILE A 47 6.29 -17.40 -8.67
N VAL A 48 5.87 -18.57 -8.16
CA VAL A 48 6.10 -18.98 -6.76
C VAL A 48 7.59 -19.13 -6.48
N ILE A 49 8.35 -19.74 -7.39
CA ILE A 49 9.81 -19.87 -7.25
C ILE A 49 10.46 -18.47 -7.17
N ILE A 50 10.15 -17.57 -8.09
CA ILE A 50 10.70 -16.19 -8.06
C ILE A 50 10.35 -15.51 -6.74
N LYS A 51 9.11 -15.67 -6.26
CA LYS A 51 8.65 -15.10 -4.99
C LYS A 51 9.41 -15.65 -3.78
N ILE A 52 9.77 -16.94 -3.77
CA ILE A 52 10.53 -17.57 -2.68
C ILE A 52 11.98 -17.06 -2.67
N PHE A 53 12.63 -16.98 -3.83
CA PHE A 53 14.04 -16.60 -3.91
C PHE A 53 14.27 -15.09 -3.76
N PHE A 54 13.40 -14.26 -4.37
CA PHE A 54 13.61 -12.81 -4.46
C PHE A 54 12.62 -11.98 -3.65
N GLY A 55 11.60 -12.59 -3.05
CA GLY A 55 10.53 -11.85 -2.37
C GLY A 55 9.69 -11.02 -3.34
N THR A 56 9.16 -9.89 -2.88
CA THR A 56 8.55 -8.89 -3.78
C THR A 56 9.65 -8.02 -4.37
N ILE A 57 9.65 -7.84 -5.68
CA ILE A 57 10.54 -6.89 -6.36
C ILE A 57 9.92 -5.50 -6.22
N GLU A 58 10.63 -4.59 -5.55
CA GLU A 58 10.21 -3.21 -5.34
C GLU A 58 10.98 -2.30 -6.31
N LEU A 59 10.30 -1.79 -7.34
CA LEU A 59 10.87 -0.88 -8.34
C LEU A 59 10.55 0.57 -7.95
N TYR A 60 11.55 1.42 -7.77
CA TYR A 60 11.34 2.80 -7.37
C TYR A 60 11.31 3.75 -8.57
N ASN A 61 10.30 4.62 -8.63
CA ASN A 61 10.23 5.70 -9.60
C ASN A 61 11.24 6.79 -9.23
N ILE A 62 12.24 6.99 -10.09
CA ILE A 62 13.23 8.06 -9.99
C ILE A 62 12.63 9.46 -10.08
N PHE A 63 11.44 9.61 -10.68
CA PHE A 63 10.77 10.91 -10.84
C PHE A 63 9.88 11.31 -9.65
N GLY A 64 9.82 10.48 -8.58
CA GLY A 64 9.01 10.76 -7.39
C GLY A 64 7.50 10.60 -7.62
N ALA A 65 6.72 10.78 -6.54
CA ALA A 65 5.26 10.84 -6.61
C ALA A 65 4.78 12.27 -6.89
N SER A 66 3.65 12.40 -7.60
CA SER A 66 3.09 13.72 -7.90
C SER A 66 2.75 14.48 -6.60
N PRO A 67 3.31 15.68 -6.37
CA PRO A 67 3.06 16.48 -5.17
C PRO A 67 1.58 16.85 -5.00
N SER A 68 0.85 16.96 -6.12
CA SER A 68 -0.58 17.30 -6.15
C SER A 68 -1.48 16.32 -5.39
N LYS A 69 -1.00 15.09 -5.15
CA LYS A 69 -1.73 14.05 -4.40
C LYS A 69 -1.20 13.85 -2.99
N ALA A 70 -0.22 14.64 -2.56
CA ALA A 70 0.30 14.56 -1.21
C ALA A 70 -0.78 14.97 -0.20
N ARG A 71 -0.77 14.30 0.96
CA ARG A 71 -1.60 14.65 2.11
C ARG A 71 -0.75 15.41 3.11
N TYR A 72 -1.35 16.42 3.72
CA TYR A 72 -0.81 17.07 4.91
C TYR A 72 -1.24 16.30 6.14
N TYR A 73 -0.32 16.03 7.05
CA TYR A 73 -0.59 15.35 8.31
C TYR A 73 -0.43 16.34 9.45
N ASN A 74 -1.52 16.58 10.19
CA ASN A 74 -1.51 17.33 11.43
C ASN A 74 -1.44 16.32 12.58
N VAL A 75 -0.28 16.20 13.20
CA VAL A 75 -0.10 15.38 14.41
C VAL A 75 -0.11 16.31 15.61
N THR A 76 -0.86 15.95 16.64
CA THR A 76 -0.89 16.67 17.90
C THR A 76 -0.57 15.72 19.06
N VAL A 77 0.08 16.25 20.08
CA VAL A 77 0.24 15.59 21.38
C VAL A 77 -0.41 16.50 22.42
N ASN A 78 -1.40 15.98 23.15
CA ASN A 78 -2.19 16.77 24.11
C ASN A 78 -2.76 18.06 23.49
N ASN A 79 -3.30 17.97 22.26
CA ASN A 79 -3.85 19.08 21.47
C ASN A 79 -2.83 20.15 21.03
N LYS A 80 -1.52 19.97 21.29
CA LYS A 80 -0.46 20.82 20.74
C LYS A 80 0.07 20.20 19.46
N GLN A 81 0.06 20.94 18.37
CA GLN A 81 0.62 20.47 17.11
C GLN A 81 2.12 20.24 17.24
N VAL A 82 2.60 19.14 16.66
CA VAL A 82 4.02 18.81 16.56
C VAL A 82 4.45 18.83 15.10
N ALA A 83 5.66 19.31 14.82
CA ALA A 83 6.16 19.24 13.45
C ALA A 83 6.47 17.77 13.11
N VAL A 84 5.85 17.25 12.05
CA VAL A 84 6.16 15.90 11.55
C VAL A 84 6.82 15.97 10.20
N SER A 85 7.82 15.12 10.02
CA SER A 85 8.27 14.72 8.68
C SER A 85 7.51 13.47 8.28
N TYR A 86 7.22 13.29 7.00
CA TYR A 86 6.56 12.07 6.54
C TYR A 86 7.02 11.62 5.16
N ILE A 87 7.02 10.31 4.99
CA ILE A 87 7.40 9.62 3.76
C ILE A 87 6.17 8.85 3.29
N SER A 88 5.58 9.27 2.18
CA SER A 88 4.44 8.60 1.56
C SER A 88 4.91 7.78 0.37
N THR A 89 4.67 6.47 0.41
CA THR A 89 5.02 5.52 -0.65
C THR A 89 3.75 5.00 -1.30
N HIS A 90 3.52 5.38 -2.55
CA HIS A 90 2.45 4.82 -3.37
C HIS A 90 2.95 3.53 -4.03
N LYS A 91 2.40 2.38 -3.61
CA LYS A 91 2.79 1.03 -4.05
C LYS A 91 1.80 0.53 -5.10
N ILE A 92 2.14 0.69 -6.38
CA ILE A 92 1.31 0.21 -7.50
C ILE A 92 1.76 -1.20 -7.89
N PRO A 93 0.97 -2.26 -7.65
CA PRO A 93 1.33 -3.60 -8.08
C PRO A 93 1.25 -3.70 -9.61
N ILE A 94 2.39 -3.87 -10.30
CA ILE A 94 2.43 -4.14 -11.75
C ILE A 94 2.05 -5.60 -11.98
N ILE A 95 2.70 -6.49 -11.25
CA ILE A 95 2.38 -7.92 -11.20
C ILE A 95 1.97 -8.21 -9.76
N PRO A 96 0.69 -8.50 -9.48
CA PRO A 96 0.21 -8.77 -8.14
C PRO A 96 1.12 -9.75 -7.40
N PHE A 97 1.46 -9.42 -6.16
CA PHE A 97 2.32 -10.21 -5.27
C PHE A 97 3.79 -10.38 -5.69
N LEU A 98 4.20 -9.96 -6.90
CA LEU A 98 5.56 -10.19 -7.40
C LEU A 98 6.35 -8.89 -7.62
N VAL A 99 5.73 -7.88 -8.24
CA VAL A 99 6.40 -6.65 -8.64
C VAL A 99 5.54 -5.45 -8.27
N ASN A 100 6.08 -4.59 -7.41
CA ASN A 100 5.51 -3.29 -7.06
C ASN A 100 6.32 -2.17 -7.72
N PHE A 101 5.60 -1.17 -8.21
CA PHE A 101 6.17 0.11 -8.61
C PHE A 101 5.87 1.13 -7.53
N ASN A 102 6.92 1.59 -6.87
CA ASN A 102 6.85 2.49 -5.74
C ASN A 102 7.18 3.90 -6.18
N SER A 103 6.36 4.83 -5.75
CA SER A 103 6.57 6.24 -5.97
C SER A 103 6.56 6.94 -4.62
N VAL A 104 7.65 7.61 -4.28
CA VAL A 104 7.89 8.17 -2.95
C VAL A 104 7.69 9.68 -3.00
N TYR A 105 7.00 10.21 -1.99
CA TYR A 105 6.89 11.63 -1.70
C TYR A 105 7.40 11.89 -0.28
N LEU A 106 8.22 12.92 -0.13
CA LEU A 106 8.72 13.40 1.15
C LEU A 106 8.04 14.73 1.44
N GLY A 107 7.43 14.85 2.61
CA GLY A 107 6.79 16.09 3.04
C GLY A 107 7.00 16.34 4.52
N SER A 108 6.58 17.51 4.97
CA SER A 108 6.56 17.88 6.38
C SER A 108 5.31 18.69 6.69
N SER A 109 4.92 18.70 7.96
CA SER A 109 3.97 19.67 8.50
C SER A 109 4.74 20.54 9.49
N LEU A 110 4.89 21.82 9.17
CA LEU A 110 5.49 22.78 10.09
C LEU A 110 4.38 23.50 10.85
N VAL A 111 4.63 23.77 12.14
CA VAL A 111 3.77 24.59 13.00
C VAL A 111 4.09 26.07 12.79
N ASP A 112 5.38 26.38 12.64
CA ASP A 112 5.94 27.70 12.32
C ASP A 112 7.31 27.52 11.61
N GLU A 113 7.79 28.50 10.84
CA GLU A 113 9.07 28.39 10.08
C GLU A 113 10.30 28.19 10.99
N ASN A 114 10.16 28.47 12.29
CA ASN A 114 11.21 28.36 13.30
C ASN A 114 11.06 27.16 14.25
N ASP A 115 10.01 26.34 14.11
CA ASP A 115 9.77 25.23 15.04
C ASP A 115 10.61 24.00 14.67
N VAL A 116 11.50 23.60 15.58
CA VAL A 116 12.56 22.60 15.36
C VAL A 116 12.07 21.15 15.52
N GLY A 117 10.76 20.95 15.71
CA GLY A 117 10.10 19.65 15.49
C GLY A 117 10.26 18.61 16.60
N SER A 118 10.43 19.07 17.84
CA SER A 118 10.37 18.24 19.04
C SER A 118 9.16 18.63 19.90
N TYR A 119 8.41 17.63 20.40
CA TYR A 119 7.50 17.83 21.52
C TYR A 119 8.26 17.73 22.83
N TYR A 120 8.13 18.71 23.70
CA TYR A 120 8.72 18.69 25.03
C TYR A 120 7.70 18.18 26.05
N ALA A 121 8.05 17.11 26.75
CA ALA A 121 7.29 16.58 27.87
C ALA A 121 7.02 17.68 28.90
N ASP A 122 5.79 17.72 29.39
CA ASP A 122 5.38 18.51 30.54
C ASP A 122 5.05 17.57 31.72
N ASP A 123 4.58 18.10 32.85
CA ASP A 123 4.21 17.28 34.01
C ASP A 123 2.90 16.48 33.79
N SER A 124 2.48 16.29 32.53
CA SER A 124 1.28 15.54 32.16
C SER A 124 1.44 14.05 32.50
N LYS A 125 0.32 13.45 32.90
CA LYS A 125 0.23 12.01 33.19
C LYS A 125 0.00 11.17 31.93
N GLU A 126 -0.47 11.81 30.88
CA GLU A 126 -0.85 11.22 29.60
C GLU A 126 -0.25 12.04 28.46
N TYR A 127 0.07 11.35 27.37
CA TYR A 127 0.52 11.97 26.12
C TYR A 127 -0.34 11.39 24.99
N ILE A 128 -1.46 12.04 24.74
CA ILE A 128 -2.46 11.60 23.76
C ILE A 128 -2.05 12.08 22.38
N ILE A 129 -1.77 11.14 21.47
CA ILE A 129 -1.51 11.43 20.06
C ILE A 129 -2.83 11.45 19.30
N ASP A 130 -3.11 12.57 18.61
CA ASP A 130 -4.13 12.63 17.56
C ASP A 130 -3.46 12.90 16.21
N VAL A 131 -3.92 12.19 15.18
CA VAL A 131 -3.43 12.33 13.81
C VAL A 131 -4.60 12.61 12.90
N ASN A 132 -4.55 13.77 12.25
CA ASN A 132 -5.50 14.16 11.23
C ASN A 132 -4.78 14.38 9.91
N SER A 133 -5.45 14.11 8.82
CA SER A 133 -4.90 14.22 7.48
C SER A 133 -5.80 15.08 6.60
N TYR A 134 -5.17 15.80 5.68
CA TYR A 134 -5.83 16.80 4.86
C TYR A 134 -5.31 16.77 3.43
N SER A 135 -6.19 17.11 2.50
CA SER A 135 -5.83 17.40 1.12
C SER A 135 -6.06 18.87 0.84
N CYS A 136 -5.09 19.50 0.15
CA CYS A 136 -5.15 20.92 -0.17
C CYS A 136 -5.73 21.15 -1.56
N TYR A 137 -6.44 22.26 -1.71
CA TYR A 137 -7.10 22.63 -2.95
C TYR A 137 -6.79 24.09 -3.34
N TYR A 138 -6.74 24.32 -4.64
CA TYR A 138 -6.76 25.65 -5.25
C TYR A 138 -7.85 25.66 -6.32
N GLN A 139 -8.92 26.43 -6.09
CA GLN A 139 -10.05 26.51 -7.04
C GLN A 139 -10.57 25.12 -7.47
N ASP A 140 -10.85 24.25 -6.48
CA ASP A 140 -11.29 22.86 -6.64
C ASP A 140 -10.27 21.85 -7.22
N ILE A 141 -9.07 22.30 -7.59
CA ILE A 141 -8.00 21.40 -8.06
C ILE A 141 -7.15 21.00 -6.86
N GLN A 142 -6.98 19.69 -6.64
CA GLN A 142 -6.10 19.19 -5.60
C GLN A 142 -4.64 19.60 -5.89
N THR A 143 -4.00 20.19 -4.90
CA THR A 143 -2.62 20.69 -4.97
C THR A 143 -1.81 20.18 -3.79
N GLU A 144 -0.49 20.32 -3.89
CA GLU A 144 0.41 20.13 -2.76
C GLU A 144 0.06 21.11 -1.62
N CYS A 145 0.08 20.57 -0.40
CA CYS A 145 -0.03 21.35 0.81
C CYS A 145 1.32 21.97 1.14
N LYS A 146 1.42 23.29 1.01
CA LYS A 146 2.59 24.09 1.40
C LYS A 146 2.53 24.47 2.87
N ASN A 147 1.35 24.81 3.39
CA ASN A 147 1.14 25.20 4.79
C ASN A 147 -0.34 25.03 5.19
N ASN A 148 -0.64 25.29 6.47
CA ASN A 148 -1.97 25.23 7.07
C ASN A 148 -2.92 26.39 6.71
N GLN A 149 -2.50 27.33 5.84
CA GLN A 149 -3.30 28.50 5.45
C GLN A 149 -4.12 28.26 4.17
N GLN A 150 -3.85 27.16 3.45
CA GLN A 150 -4.58 26.79 2.25
C GLN A 150 -5.95 26.19 2.56
N GLU A 151 -6.85 26.18 1.58
CA GLU A 151 -8.11 25.44 1.70
C GLU A 151 -7.82 23.94 1.85
N MET A 152 -8.15 23.40 3.02
CA MET A 152 -7.93 22.01 3.38
C MET A 152 -9.24 21.28 3.54
N LYS A 153 -9.32 20.07 2.99
CA LYS A 153 -10.41 19.12 3.25
C LYS A 153 -9.86 17.95 4.05
N LYS A 154 -10.47 17.68 5.20
CA LYS A 154 -10.10 16.55 6.06
C LYS A 154 -10.40 15.24 5.34
N ASN A 155 -9.43 14.33 5.37
CA ASN A 155 -9.58 12.97 4.89
C ASN A 155 -10.06 12.07 6.05
N ASN A 156 -10.82 11.04 5.72
CA ASN A 156 -11.41 10.10 6.69
C ASN A 156 -11.22 8.63 6.27
N ASP A 157 -10.30 8.37 5.34
CA ASP A 157 -10.04 7.04 4.75
C ASP A 157 -8.75 6.39 5.27
N GLU A 158 -8.07 7.06 6.19
CA GLU A 158 -6.82 6.61 6.80
C GLU A 158 -7.05 5.55 7.87
N LYS A 159 -6.14 4.58 7.87
CA LYS A 159 -5.99 3.63 8.96
C LYS A 159 -4.59 3.75 9.53
N TYR A 160 -4.49 4.20 10.77
CA TYR A 160 -3.26 4.23 11.54
C TYR A 160 -3.03 2.85 12.14
N SER A 161 -2.02 2.14 11.66
CA SER A 161 -1.88 0.70 11.92
C SER A 161 -0.73 0.36 12.85
N LEU A 162 0.34 1.15 12.84
CA LEU A 162 1.56 0.84 13.57
C LEU A 162 2.12 2.09 14.24
N LEU A 163 2.55 1.94 15.49
CA LEU A 163 3.32 2.92 16.24
C LEU A 163 4.64 2.27 16.67
N THR A 164 5.74 2.98 16.44
CA THR A 164 7.06 2.61 16.96
C THR A 164 7.61 3.78 17.76
N ILE A 165 8.07 3.52 18.97
CA ILE A 165 8.73 4.51 19.82
C ILE A 165 10.14 4.00 20.08
N THR A 166 11.14 4.77 19.66
CA THR A 166 12.55 4.45 19.82
C THR A 166 13.22 5.51 20.69
N ARG A 167 13.82 5.12 21.80
CA ARG A 167 14.67 6.02 22.59
C ARG A 167 16.02 6.19 21.89
N ILE A 168 16.44 7.44 21.74
CA ILE A 168 17.69 7.83 21.10
C ILE A 168 18.83 7.67 22.12
N THR A 169 19.39 6.48 22.17
CA THR A 169 20.56 6.10 22.98
C THR A 169 21.64 5.48 22.10
N ASN A 170 22.80 5.14 22.67
CA ASN A 170 23.81 4.34 22.00
C ASN A 170 24.01 3.00 22.74
N PRO A 171 23.47 1.87 22.24
CA PRO A 171 22.68 1.72 21.02
C PRO A 171 21.24 2.25 21.16
N HIS A 172 20.55 2.49 20.04
CA HIS A 172 19.13 2.85 20.04
C HIS A 172 18.28 1.75 20.69
N GLU A 173 17.27 2.14 21.47
CA GLU A 173 16.41 1.23 22.22
C GLU A 173 14.96 1.36 21.74
N VAL A 174 14.40 0.32 21.12
CA VAL A 174 12.96 0.29 20.76
C VAL A 174 12.17 0.02 22.05
N VAL A 175 11.43 1.02 22.53
CA VAL A 175 10.63 0.92 23.76
C VAL A 175 9.19 0.47 23.49
N TYR A 176 8.72 0.66 22.26
CA TYR A 176 7.42 0.18 21.81
C TYR A 176 7.43 -0.10 20.31
N GLN A 177 6.82 -1.22 19.91
CA GLN A 177 6.50 -1.52 18.52
C GLN A 177 5.21 -2.35 18.48
N GLY A 178 4.14 -1.79 17.95
CA GLY A 178 2.84 -2.45 17.97
C GLY A 178 1.77 -1.65 17.27
N ASN A 179 0.52 -2.03 17.51
CA ASN A 179 -0.64 -1.31 17.00
C ASN A 179 -0.63 0.15 17.49
N MET A 180 -1.31 1.04 16.76
CA MET A 180 -1.48 2.42 17.22
C MET A 180 -2.16 2.44 18.60
N VAL A 181 -1.56 3.16 19.54
CA VAL A 181 -2.17 3.50 20.83
C VAL A 181 -2.29 5.01 20.92
N GLU A 182 -3.34 5.48 21.59
CA GLU A 182 -3.59 6.92 21.76
C GLU A 182 -2.64 7.52 22.80
N ASP A 183 -2.50 6.88 23.97
CA ASP A 183 -1.60 7.33 25.04
C ASP A 183 -0.23 6.66 24.97
N ILE A 184 0.82 7.45 24.81
CA ILE A 184 2.21 6.98 24.77
C ILE A 184 2.97 7.13 26.10
N ALA A 185 2.37 7.76 27.12
CA ALA A 185 3.03 7.96 28.41
C ALA A 185 3.61 6.69 29.06
N PRO A 186 2.95 5.51 28.99
CA PRO A 186 3.50 4.28 29.56
C PRO A 186 4.86 3.85 28.96
N PHE A 187 5.21 4.33 27.76
CA PHE A 187 6.44 3.96 27.06
C PHE A 187 7.56 5.00 27.21
N ILE A 188 7.24 6.20 27.68
CA ILE A 188 8.17 7.34 27.83
C ILE A 188 8.49 7.55 29.31
N THR A 189 9.06 6.53 29.96
CA THR A 189 9.28 6.53 31.42
C THR A 189 10.61 7.13 31.86
N LYS A 190 11.62 7.13 30.98
CA LYS A 190 12.98 7.62 31.28
C LYS A 190 13.19 8.98 30.64
N LYS A 191 14.00 9.83 31.29
CA LYS A 191 14.50 11.07 30.67
C LYS A 191 15.33 10.75 29.42
N GLY A 192 15.19 11.56 28.38
CA GLY A 192 15.89 11.42 27.11
C GLY A 192 15.04 11.81 25.90
N GLN A 193 15.66 11.68 24.73
CA GLN A 193 15.00 11.93 23.45
C GLN A 193 14.44 10.62 22.88
N TYR A 194 13.28 10.73 22.26
CA TYR A 194 12.53 9.65 21.65
C TYR A 194 12.17 10.02 20.22
N HIS A 195 12.18 9.02 19.35
CA HIS A 195 11.71 9.10 17.98
C HIS A 195 10.41 8.32 17.87
N VAL A 196 9.34 8.99 17.45
CA VAL A 196 8.01 8.41 17.30
C VAL A 196 7.71 8.25 15.82
N GLU A 197 7.50 7.01 15.37
CA GLU A 197 7.07 6.67 14.00
C GLU A 197 5.63 6.17 14.02
N ILE A 198 4.76 6.80 13.23
CA ILE A 198 3.35 6.38 13.03
C ILE A 198 3.18 5.97 11.57
N THR A 199 2.65 4.78 11.34
CA THR A 199 2.32 4.30 9.98
C THR A 199 0.83 4.44 9.71
N ALA A 200 0.49 5.18 8.65
CA ALA A 200 -0.84 5.30 8.09
C ALA A 200 -0.93 4.58 6.74
N LYS A 201 -2.10 3.99 6.46
CA LYS A 201 -2.40 3.39 5.15
C LYS A 201 -3.71 3.91 4.60
N HIS A 202 -3.72 4.28 3.32
CA HIS A 202 -4.92 4.65 2.58
C HIS A 202 -4.80 4.14 1.13
N GLY A 203 -5.70 3.25 0.73
CA GLY A 203 -5.61 2.58 -0.57
C GLY A 203 -4.27 1.90 -0.83
N LEU A 204 -3.56 2.35 -1.87
CA LEU A 204 -2.24 1.87 -2.27
C LEU A 204 -1.08 2.70 -1.69
N VAL A 205 -1.37 3.66 -0.82
CA VAL A 205 -0.35 4.52 -0.20
C VAL A 205 -0.12 4.09 1.24
N GLU A 206 1.15 3.98 1.59
CA GLU A 206 1.63 3.80 2.96
C GLU A 206 2.44 5.04 3.32
N THR A 207 2.06 5.73 4.40
CA THR A 207 2.76 6.90 4.89
C THR A 207 3.35 6.60 6.25
N LYS A 208 4.63 6.89 6.42
CA LYS A 208 5.29 6.92 7.72
C LYS A 208 5.49 8.36 8.15
N MET A 209 5.01 8.71 9.34
CA MET A 209 5.15 10.03 9.96
C MET A 209 6.12 9.92 11.13
N TYR A 210 6.93 10.95 11.32
CA TYR A 210 8.04 10.98 12.26
C TYR A 210 8.07 12.30 13.00
N PHE A 211 8.20 12.26 14.33
CA PHE A 211 8.55 13.42 15.14
C PHE A 211 9.44 13.01 16.32
N ASN A 212 10.11 13.99 16.90
CA ASN A 212 10.91 13.81 18.10
C ASN A 212 10.10 14.19 19.35
N PHE A 213 10.36 13.48 20.44
CA PHE A 213 9.75 13.72 21.74
C PHE A 213 10.85 13.76 22.80
N GLU A 214 10.86 14.78 23.63
CA GLU A 214 11.92 15.01 24.62
C GLU A 214 11.34 14.97 26.02
N ASN A 215 11.77 14.00 26.84
CA ASN A 215 11.38 13.87 28.24
C ASN A 215 12.52 14.31 29.15
N TYR A 216 12.34 15.39 29.92
CA TYR A 216 13.42 16.04 30.67
C TYR A 216 13.37 15.90 32.18
#